data_AF-A0A2W2L5B6-F1
#
_entry.id   AF-A0A2W2L5B6-F1
#
_cell.length_a   1.000
_cell.length_b   1.000
_cell.length_c   1.000
_cell.angle_alpha   90.00
_cell.angle_beta   90.00
_cell.angle_gamma   90.00
#
_symmetry.space_group_name_H-M   'P 1'
#
loop_
_entity.id
_entity.type
_entity.pdbx_description
1 polymer ?
#
loop_
_entity_poly.entity_id
_entity_poly.type
_entity_poly.pdbx_seq_one_letter_code
_entity_poly.pdbx_strand_id
1 'polypeptide(L)'
;MTKVSAERRGGLLGVVERQWKNSGYKITSVNPDKENPAIFAETPEGYRMGLTVGGEGQFFLKVATPCVKQSDVARPKTKATGQDYYERKVPRPNVNDAFWSAGDPISSASPKSPSSS
;
A
#
# COMPACT_ATOMS: atom_id res chain seq x y z
N MET A 1 1.78 -7.32 -12.05
CA MET A 1 1.73 -6.36 -10.92
C MET A 1 2.40 -5.06 -11.36
N THR A 2 1.85 -3.91 -10.96
CA THR A 2 2.37 -2.58 -11.31
C THR A 2 3.71 -2.30 -10.65
N LYS A 3 4.64 -1.68 -11.39
CA LYS A 3 5.93 -1.19 -10.87
C LYS A 3 5.76 0.22 -10.32
N VAL A 4 6.10 0.43 -9.05
CA VAL A 4 6.15 1.76 -8.45
C VAL A 4 7.58 2.31 -8.57
N SER A 5 7.73 3.38 -9.36
CA SER A 5 9.04 4.05 -9.52
C SER A 5 9.53 4.65 -8.21
N ALA A 6 10.83 4.92 -8.10
CA ALA A 6 11.43 5.51 -6.90
C ALA A 6 10.78 6.85 -6.55
N GLU A 7 10.45 7.65 -7.56
CA GLU A 7 9.84 8.97 -7.49
C GLU A 7 8.38 8.93 -7.02
N ARG A 8 7.74 7.76 -7.08
CA ARG A 8 6.33 7.58 -6.71
C ARG A 8 6.14 6.87 -5.37
N ARG A 9 7.17 6.24 -4.79
CA ARG A 9 7.05 5.45 -3.54
C ARG A 9 6.54 6.27 -2.37
N GLY A 10 7.14 7.45 -2.13
CA GLY A 10 6.71 8.35 -1.06
C GLY A 10 5.27 8.83 -1.25
N GLY A 11 4.89 9.14 -2.50
CA GLY A 11 3.52 9.53 -2.84
C GLY A 11 2.51 8.43 -2.56
N LEU A 12 2.83 7.18 -2.91
CA LEU A 12 2.00 6.01 -2.62
C LEU A 12 1.75 5.87 -1.10
N LEU A 13 2.84 5.91 -0.30
CA LEU A 13 2.73 5.85 1.15
C LEU A 13 1.85 6.98 1.70
N GLY A 14 2.03 8.21 1.20
CA GLY A 14 1.24 9.36 1.65
C GLY A 14 -0.25 9.25 1.30
N VAL A 15 -0.61 8.69 0.14
CA VAL A 15 -2.02 8.43 -0.20
C VAL A 15 -2.65 7.44 0.79
N VAL A 16 -1.96 6.35 1.07
CA VAL A 16 -2.44 5.30 1.99
C VAL A 16 -2.49 5.81 3.43
N GLU A 17 -1.48 6.55 3.88
CA GLU A 17 -1.44 7.17 5.19
C GLU A 17 -2.66 8.06 5.43
N ARG A 18 -2.97 8.94 4.46
CA ARG A 18 -4.15 9.83 4.55
C ARG A 18 -5.44 9.03 4.63
N GLN A 19 -5.58 7.98 3.81
CA GLN A 19 -6.76 7.13 3.85
C GLN A 19 -6.90 6.43 5.21
N TRP A 20 -5.83 5.84 5.74
CA TRP A 20 -5.85 5.18 7.05
C TRP A 20 -6.19 6.15 8.18
N LYS A 21 -5.59 7.34 8.20
CA LYS A 21 -5.93 8.39 9.17
C LYS A 21 -7.41 8.79 9.08
N ASN A 22 -7.94 8.97 7.87
CA ASN A 22 -9.36 9.27 7.65
C ASN A 22 -10.29 8.15 8.10
N SER A 23 -9.83 6.90 8.10
CA SER A 23 -10.54 5.73 8.63
C SER A 23 -10.36 5.53 10.14
N GLY A 24 -9.69 6.45 10.84
CA GLY A 24 -9.46 6.36 12.29
C GLY A 24 -8.34 5.39 12.69
N TYR A 25 -7.52 4.93 11.74
CA TYR A 25 -6.41 4.04 12.05
C TYR A 25 -5.25 4.84 12.64
N LYS A 26 -4.58 4.26 13.62
CA LYS A 26 -3.40 4.85 14.26
C LYS A 26 -2.15 4.43 13.49
N ILE A 27 -1.41 5.40 12.93
CA ILE A 27 -0.07 5.11 12.39
C ILE A 27 0.85 4.72 13.54
N THR A 28 1.46 3.54 13.46
CA THR A 28 2.30 2.99 14.53
C THR A 28 3.79 3.18 14.25
N SER A 29 4.21 3.12 12.99
CA SER A 29 5.58 3.46 12.58
C SER A 29 5.68 3.74 11.08
N VAL A 30 6.79 4.37 10.69
CA VAL A 30 7.17 4.62 9.29
C VAL A 30 8.63 4.18 9.11
N ASN A 31 8.91 3.44 8.05
CA ASN A 31 10.27 3.16 7.59
C ASN A 31 10.59 4.11 6.41
N PRO A 32 11.47 5.11 6.60
CA PRO A 32 11.78 6.11 5.59
C PRO A 32 12.85 5.65 4.58
N ASP A 33 13.24 4.38 4.57
CA ASP A 33 14.23 3.86 3.62
C ASP A 33 13.85 4.18 2.17
N LYS A 34 14.82 4.63 1.36
CA LYS A 34 14.54 5.07 -0.02
C LYS A 34 14.22 3.89 -0.94
N GLU A 35 14.82 2.74 -0.68
CA GLU A 35 14.65 1.55 -1.50
C GLU A 35 13.41 0.75 -1.11
N ASN A 36 13.22 0.59 0.20
CA ASN A 36 12.18 -0.22 0.81
C ASN A 36 11.32 0.56 1.83
N PRO A 37 10.70 1.69 1.43
CA PRO A 37 9.89 2.48 2.34
C PRO A 37 8.67 1.69 2.79
N ALA A 38 8.24 1.92 4.03
CA ALA A 38 7.05 1.30 4.59
C ALA A 38 6.28 2.21 5.55
N ILE A 39 4.99 1.94 5.71
CA ILE A 39 4.13 2.54 6.72
C ILE A 39 3.28 1.47 7.39
N PHE A 40 3.12 1.59 8.69
CA PHE A 40 2.38 0.65 9.52
C PHE A 40 1.29 1.36 10.30
N ALA A 41 0.15 0.70 10.48
CA ALA A 41 -0.98 1.24 11.20
C ALA A 41 -1.70 0.16 12.01
N GLU A 42 -2.51 0.58 12.97
CA GLU A 42 -3.41 -0.27 13.74
C GLU A 42 -4.85 0.27 13.61
N THR A 43 -5.80 -0.63 13.35
CA THR A 43 -7.23 -0.26 13.29
C THR A 43 -7.81 -0.16 14.70
N PRO A 44 -8.94 0.54 14.89
CA PRO A 44 -9.66 0.57 16.18
C PRO A 44 -9.98 -0.83 16.74
N GLU A 45 -10.20 -1.81 15.87
CA GLU A 45 -10.50 -3.20 16.22
C GLU A 45 -9.24 -4.04 16.49
N GLY A 46 -8.05 -3.43 16.43
CA GLY A 46 -6.77 -4.08 16.76
C GLY A 46 -6.11 -4.85 15.62
N TYR A 47 -6.56 -4.69 14.36
CA TYR A 47 -5.85 -5.25 13.21
C TYR A 47 -4.59 -4.43 12.94
N ARG A 48 -3.47 -5.10 12.64
CA ARG A 48 -2.23 -4.42 12.27
C ARG A 48 -2.05 -4.47 10.76
N MET A 49 -1.89 -3.29 10.17
CA MET A 49 -1.70 -3.10 8.73
C MET A 49 -0.27 -2.67 8.44
N GLY A 50 0.25 -3.12 7.30
CA GLY A 50 1.54 -2.70 6.78
C GLY A 50 1.50 -2.54 5.27
N LEU A 51 2.00 -1.42 4.77
CA LEU A 51 2.28 -1.20 3.37
C LEU A 51 3.79 -1.07 3.21
N THR A 52 4.38 -1.89 2.35
CA THR A 52 5.82 -1.87 2.08
C THR A 52 6.06 -1.85 0.59
N VAL A 53 6.96 -0.99 0.11
CA VAL A 53 7.52 -1.13 -1.24
C VAL A 53 8.79 -1.97 -1.13
N GLY A 54 8.91 -2.99 -1.97
CA GLY A 54 10.07 -3.86 -2.07
C GLY A 54 10.71 -3.81 -3.45
N GLY A 55 11.53 -4.82 -3.74
CA GLY A 55 12.35 -4.86 -4.96
C GLY A 55 11.57 -4.61 -6.25
N GLU A 56 12.18 -3.86 -7.17
CA GLU A 56 11.59 -3.43 -8.46
C GLU A 56 10.29 -2.62 -8.33
N GLY A 57 10.01 -2.06 -7.15
CA GLY A 57 8.82 -1.24 -6.91
C GLY A 57 7.55 -2.05 -6.66
N GLN A 58 7.68 -3.34 -6.30
CA GLN A 58 6.53 -4.14 -5.88
C GLN A 58 6.04 -3.65 -4.53
N PHE A 59 4.76 -3.32 -4.39
CA PHE A 59 4.19 -3.01 -3.09
C PHE A 59 3.46 -4.23 -2.50
N PHE A 60 3.48 -4.33 -1.18
CA PHE A 60 2.84 -5.38 -0.41
C PHE A 60 1.92 -4.72 0.61
N LEU A 61 0.64 -5.10 0.59
CA LEU A 61 -0.30 -4.79 1.67
C LEU A 61 -0.44 -6.04 2.55
N LYS A 62 -0.09 -5.91 3.82
CA LYS A 62 -0.19 -6.98 4.82
C LYS A 62 -1.20 -6.57 5.88
N VAL A 63 -2.03 -7.51 6.29
CA VAL A 63 -3.00 -7.36 7.38
C VAL A 63 -2.80 -8.53 8.32
N ALA A 64 -2.50 -8.23 9.58
CA ALA A 64 -2.47 -9.19 10.66
C ALA A 64 -3.72 -9.02 11.52
N THR A 65 -4.41 -10.12 11.76
CA THR A 65 -5.58 -10.14 12.65
C THR A 65 -5.13 -9.98 14.09
N PRO A 66 -5.95 -9.36 14.96
CA PRO A 66 -5.76 -9.48 16.40
C PRO A 66 -5.85 -10.96 16.81
N CYS A 67 -5.48 -11.25 18.05
CA CYS A 67 -5.70 -12.58 18.62
C CYS A 67 -7.21 -12.85 18.64
N VAL A 68 -7.68 -13.72 17.74
CA VAL A 68 -9.07 -14.18 17.67
C VAL A 68 -9.17 -15.61 18.17
N LYS A 69 -10.32 -15.98 18.73
CA LYS A 69 -10.61 -17.39 19.05
C LYS A 69 -10.76 -18.17 17.75
N GLN A 70 -10.11 -19.32 17.65
CA GLN A 70 -10.27 -20.22 16.52
C GLN A 70 -11.75 -20.63 16.40
N SER A 71 -12.27 -20.57 15.18
CA SER A 71 -13.64 -20.96 14.84
C SER A 71 -13.58 -22.02 13.75
N ASP A 72 -14.38 -23.08 13.90
CA ASP A 72 -14.54 -24.11 12.89
C ASP A 72 -15.41 -23.57 11.75
N VAL A 73 -14.76 -23.00 10.74
CA VAL A 73 -15.41 -22.53 9.52
C VAL A 73 -15.07 -23.45 8.35
N ALA A 74 -16.09 -23.78 7.56
CA ALA A 74 -15.89 -24.54 6.33
C ALA A 74 -15.04 -23.73 5.34
N ARG A 75 -14.24 -24.43 4.51
CA ARG A 75 -13.43 -23.79 3.47
C ARG A 75 -14.33 -22.97 2.52
N PRO A 76 -13.89 -21.78 2.05
CA PRO A 76 -14.66 -21.01 1.08
C PRO A 76 -14.98 -21.87 -0.15
N LYS A 77 -16.26 -21.94 -0.53
CA LYS A 77 -16.71 -22.62 -1.75
C LYS A 77 -16.55 -21.74 -3.00
N THR A 78 -16.32 -20.45 -2.80
CA THR A 78 -16.16 -19.46 -3.87
C THR A 78 -14.83 -19.65 -4.58
N LYS A 79 -14.86 -19.68 -5.91
CA LYS A 79 -13.65 -19.72 -6.73
C LYS A 79 -12.95 -18.36 -6.67
N ALA A 80 -11.63 -18.36 -6.43
CA ALA A 80 -10.85 -17.14 -6.49
C ALA A 80 -10.95 -16.52 -7.90
N THR A 81 -11.23 -15.21 -7.96
CA THR A 81 -11.26 -14.44 -9.21
C THR A 81 -9.88 -13.98 -9.66
N GLY A 82 -8.90 -13.98 -8.75
CA GLY A 82 -7.51 -13.65 -9.03
C GLY A 82 -6.65 -14.86 -9.39
N GLN A 83 -5.43 -14.60 -9.87
CA GLN A 83 -4.42 -15.65 -9.99
C GLN A 83 -4.05 -16.13 -8.60
N ASP A 84 -4.24 -17.42 -8.37
CA ASP A 84 -3.82 -18.07 -7.13
C ASP A 84 -2.30 -18.32 -7.16
N TYR A 85 -1.54 -17.67 -6.29
CA TYR A 85 -0.10 -17.94 -6.16
C TYR A 85 0.22 -18.79 -4.93
N TYR A 86 -0.78 -19.42 -4.31
CA TYR A 86 -0.56 -20.36 -3.22
C TYR A 86 0.41 -21.47 -3.68
N GLU A 87 1.45 -21.73 -2.88
CA GLU A 87 2.54 -22.67 -3.17
C GLU A 87 3.40 -22.33 -4.42
N ARG A 88 3.21 -21.16 -5.03
CA ARG A 88 3.98 -20.70 -6.21
C ARG A 88 4.84 -19.49 -5.88
N LYS A 89 5.93 -19.32 -6.63
CA LYS A 89 6.75 -18.11 -6.55
C LYS A 89 5.93 -16.93 -7.06
N VAL A 90 5.70 -15.93 -6.21
CA VAL A 90 5.07 -14.67 -6.59
C VAL A 90 5.98 -13.99 -7.64
N PRO A 91 5.45 -13.65 -8.84
CA PRO A 91 6.26 -13.06 -9.89
C PRO A 91 6.75 -11.65 -9.50
N ARG A 92 7.80 -11.16 -10.16
CA ARG A 92 8.19 -9.75 -10.05
C ARG A 92 7.15 -8.85 -10.73
N PRO A 93 7.03 -7.57 -10.34
CA PRO A 93 6.14 -6.63 -11.02
C PRO A 93 6.61 -6.44 -12.47
N ASN A 94 5.67 -6.42 -13.40
CA ASN A 94 5.92 -6.45 -14.84
C ASN A 94 5.00 -5.50 -15.64
N VAL A 95 4.08 -4.81 -14.96
CA VAL A 95 3.17 -3.84 -15.59
C VAL A 95 3.72 -2.44 -15.37
N ASN A 96 3.86 -1.68 -16.46
CA ASN A 96 4.16 -0.26 -16.40
C ASN A 96 2.87 0.54 -16.48
N ASP A 97 2.57 1.29 -15.44
CA ASP A 97 1.47 2.24 -15.40
C ASP A 97 2.01 3.64 -15.71
N ALA A 98 1.25 4.43 -16.48
CA ALA A 98 1.70 5.74 -16.96
C ALA A 98 2.00 6.72 -15.81
N PHE A 99 1.36 6.57 -14.65
CA PHE A 99 1.58 7.43 -13.50
C PHE A 99 2.53 6.77 -12.49
N TRP A 100 2.24 5.55 -12.06
CA TRP A 100 2.96 4.89 -10.97
C TRP A 100 4.36 4.42 -11.37
N SER A 101 4.58 4.14 -12.65
CA SER A 101 5.89 3.71 -13.16
C SER A 101 6.72 4.84 -13.75
N ALA A 102 6.20 6.07 -13.79
CA ALA A 102 6.91 7.23 -14.33
C ALA A 102 8.10 7.64 -13.43
N GLY A 103 9.25 7.87 -14.05
CA GLY A 103 10.48 8.32 -13.38
C GLY A 103 10.59 9.84 -13.23
N ASP A 104 9.61 10.61 -13.75
CA ASP A 104 9.65 12.06 -13.65
C ASP A 104 9.11 12.53 -12.30
N PRO A 105 9.70 13.57 -11.67
CA PRO A 105 9.16 14.18 -10.46
C PRO A 105 7.69 14.55 -10.61
N ILE A 106 6.89 14.39 -9.54
CA ILE A 106 5.51 14.92 -9.54
C ILE A 106 5.62 16.44 -9.62
N SER A 107 5.08 17.03 -10.69
CA SER A 107 5.02 18.48 -10.80
C SER A 107 4.09 19.02 -9.71
N SER A 108 4.66 19.74 -8.74
CA SER A 108 3.90 20.47 -7.73
C SER A 108 3.28 21.71 -8.39
N ALA A 109 2.12 21.56 -9.02
CA ALA A 109 1.33 22.73 -9.36
C ALA A 109 0.92 23.42 -8.04
N SER A 110 1.54 24.57 -7.73
CA SER A 110 1.08 25.41 -6.62
C SER A 110 -0.35 25.88 -6.91
N PRO A 111 -1.30 25.78 -5.96
CA PRO A 111 -2.59 26.41 -6.14
C PRO A 111 -2.36 27.92 -6.25
N LYS A 112 -2.75 28.52 -7.37
CA LYS A 112 -2.76 29.98 -7.52
C LYS A 112 -3.69 30.54 -6.43
N SER A 113 -3.15 31.39 -5.57
CA SER A 113 -3.95 32.19 -4.64
C SER A 113 -5.04 32.94 -5.41
N PRO A 114 -6.30 32.97 -4.95
CA PRO A 114 -7.31 33.81 -5.56
C PRO A 114 -6.92 35.27 -5.34
N SER A 115 -6.85 36.07 -6.42
CA SER A 115 -6.67 37.51 -6.29
C SER A 115 -7.92 38.09 -5.64
N SER A 116 -7.76 38.66 -4.45
CA SER A 116 -8.75 39.54 -3.83
C SER A 116 -9.04 40.72 -4.75
N SER A 117 -10.31 40.91 -5.10
CA SER A 117 -10.84 42.15 -5.70
C SER A 117 -11.13 43.19 -4.63
#